data_AF-A0A4R5L3W0-F1
#
_entry.id   AF-A0A4R5L3W0-F1
#
_cell.length_a   1.000
_cell.length_b   1.000
_cell.length_c   1.000
_cell.angle_alpha   90.00
_cell.angle_beta   90.00
_cell.angle_gamma   90.00
#
_symmetry.space_group_name_H-M   'P 1'
#
loop_
_entity.id
_entity.type
_entity.pdbx_description
1 polymer ?
#
loop_
_entity_poly.entity_id
_entity_poly.type
_entity_poly.pdbx_seq_one_letter_code
_entity_poly.pdbx_strand_id
1 'polypeptide(L)'
;MDLRATDLPDDIDALKAMVFARDEMLRERDEILCKRDAHVAELQEQLSSRAIEIEHLKLTIAKLRRMQFGRKSEKLDRQIEQLELKLEDLLADEGAAAAAAPKKARAHREAPVREPLPAHLERDERVHLPAEEDCPECGGVLKPLGEDVAEQLEYVRAHFRVIRHRRPKLACSCCDCIVQAAAPSRPIERGLPGPGLLAHIVAAKFVYHLPFYRQSVMYAHDGVSIEPGMMGHWLGSLTWLLNPLVDAIRRYTLADGKTHADDTPLPVLAPGNGRTKTGYLWVYVRDDRNSASKEPPAVWFAFSPDRAGEHPQRHLKKFKGLLQADAFSGYQELYRDGRIQEIACWAHARRKIHDLHAVRPNALTEEALRRIGALYAIEAQIRGKPPDERRRVRQAQAVPLLEDLKRWFEVTLATLSAKSDTTKAIQYSLNRWPALVRYCGDGRAEIDNLIAERALRGVALGRRNFMFAGSDAGGERAAAMYSLIGTARLNGLDPEAYLAYVIERIADHPANRIDELLPWNVAPHLPAAAKATPIR
;
A
#
# COMPACT_ATOMS: atom_id res chain seq x y z
N MET A 1 9.97 43.43 -35.95
CA MET A 1 10.31 43.83 -37.33
C MET A 1 10.69 45.29 -37.27
N ASP A 2 11.97 45.60 -37.42
CA ASP A 2 12.44 46.99 -37.44
C ASP A 2 12.21 47.56 -38.84
N LEU A 3 11.12 48.31 -39.00
CA LEU A 3 10.85 49.10 -40.19
C LEU A 3 11.85 50.25 -40.24
N ARG A 4 12.57 50.41 -41.36
CA ARG A 4 13.46 51.56 -41.58
C ARG A 4 12.66 52.68 -42.25
N ALA A 5 13.12 53.93 -42.10
CA ALA A 5 12.41 55.08 -42.64
C ALA A 5 12.22 55.02 -44.17
N THR A 6 13.06 54.28 -44.89
CA THR A 6 12.97 54.03 -46.34
C THR A 6 11.86 53.07 -46.75
N ASP A 7 11.25 52.36 -45.80
CA ASP A 7 10.23 51.34 -46.04
C ASP A 7 8.80 51.87 -45.82
N LEU A 8 8.68 53.17 -45.53
CA LEU A 8 7.41 53.84 -45.26
C LEU A 8 6.89 54.53 -46.53
N PRO A 9 5.58 54.48 -46.80
CA PRO A 9 4.98 55.20 -47.93
C PRO A 9 5.16 56.72 -47.79
N ASP A 10 5.42 57.43 -48.88
CA ASP A 10 5.42 58.91 -48.91
C ASP A 10 4.00 59.51 -49.00
N ASP A 11 2.98 58.65 -49.17
CA ASP A 11 1.58 59.03 -49.15
C ASP A 11 1.07 59.18 -47.71
N ILE A 12 0.56 60.38 -47.41
CA ILE A 12 0.06 60.75 -46.09
C ILE A 12 -1.12 59.85 -45.67
N ASP A 13 -1.98 59.46 -46.61
CA ASP A 13 -3.16 58.66 -46.27
C ASP A 13 -2.80 57.19 -46.02
N ALA A 14 -1.85 56.63 -46.79
CA ALA A 14 -1.24 55.34 -46.48
C ALA A 14 -0.52 55.31 -45.12
N LEU A 15 0.21 56.37 -44.75
CA LEU A 15 0.85 56.49 -43.43
C LEU A 15 -0.17 56.53 -42.29
N LYS A 16 -1.25 57.33 -42.44
CA LYS A 16 -2.35 57.36 -41.46
C LYS A 16 -2.97 55.97 -41.28
N ALA A 17 -3.21 55.25 -42.37
CA ALA A 17 -3.76 53.89 -42.31
C ALA A 17 -2.84 52.92 -41.55
N MET A 18 -1.52 53.00 -41.75
CA MET A 18 -0.55 52.19 -41.01
C MET A 18 -0.50 52.56 -39.51
N VAL A 19 -0.64 53.84 -39.16
CA VAL A 19 -0.73 54.29 -37.76
C VAL A 19 -1.99 53.76 -37.10
N PHE A 20 -3.15 53.85 -37.77
CA PHE A 20 -4.40 53.30 -37.25
C PHE A 20 -4.36 51.78 -37.07
N ALA A 21 -3.81 51.05 -38.03
CA ALA A 21 -3.64 49.59 -37.93
C ALA A 21 -2.68 49.22 -36.79
N ARG A 22 -1.61 49.98 -36.59
CA ARG A 22 -0.68 49.76 -35.47
C ARG A 22 -1.32 50.07 -34.11
N ASP A 23 -2.12 51.13 -34.03
CA ASP A 23 -2.88 51.45 -32.82
C ASP A 23 -3.91 50.38 -32.49
N GLU A 24 -4.57 49.79 -33.49
CA GLU A 24 -5.49 48.67 -33.31
C GLU A 24 -4.77 47.42 -32.79
N MET A 25 -3.63 47.05 -33.39
CA MET A 25 -2.80 45.94 -32.90
C MET A 25 -2.27 46.17 -31.47
N LEU A 26 -1.94 47.42 -31.13
CA LEU A 26 -1.51 47.77 -29.77
C LEU A 26 -2.66 47.59 -28.77
N ARG A 27 -3.89 47.99 -29.13
CA ARG A 27 -5.07 47.78 -28.28
C ARG A 27 -5.37 46.29 -28.07
N GLU A 28 -5.34 45.47 -29.13
CA GLU A 28 -5.53 44.03 -29.01
C GLU A 28 -4.47 43.38 -28.11
N ARG A 29 -3.20 43.79 -28.26
CA ARG A 29 -2.11 43.30 -27.41
C ARG A 29 -2.33 43.70 -25.96
N ASP A 30 -2.74 44.94 -25.70
CA ASP A 30 -2.96 45.45 -24.36
C ASP A 30 -4.17 44.77 -23.68
N GLU A 31 -5.21 44.40 -24.45
CA GLU A 31 -6.31 43.56 -23.97
C GLU A 31 -5.85 42.14 -23.57
N ILE A 32 -4.99 41.52 -24.38
CA ILE A 32 -4.42 40.20 -24.07
C ILE A 32 -3.55 40.26 -22.81
N LEU A 33 -2.73 41.30 -22.67
CA LEU A 33 -1.92 41.52 -21.48
C LEU A 33 -2.79 41.70 -20.24
N CYS A 34 -3.87 42.49 -20.33
CA CYS A 34 -4.82 42.68 -19.25
C CYS A 34 -5.48 41.35 -18.80
N LYS A 35 -5.92 40.51 -19.75
CA LYS A 35 -6.48 39.18 -19.46
C LYS A 35 -5.45 38.27 -18.79
N ARG A 36 -4.21 38.29 -19.25
CA ARG A 36 -3.11 37.48 -18.69
C ARG A 36 -2.78 37.93 -17.27
N ASP A 37 -2.69 39.24 -17.04
CA ASP A 37 -2.33 39.79 -15.73
C ASP A 37 -3.45 39.54 -14.70
N ALA A 38 -4.71 39.58 -15.11
CA ALA A 38 -5.84 39.15 -14.28
C ALA A 38 -5.75 37.67 -13.89
N HIS A 39 -5.41 36.79 -14.84
CA HIS A 39 -5.24 35.36 -14.56
C HIS A 39 -4.04 35.08 -13.62
N VAL A 40 -2.94 35.82 -13.78
CA VAL A 40 -1.78 35.70 -12.89
C VAL A 40 -2.14 36.15 -11.47
N ALA A 41 -2.91 37.22 -11.32
CA ALA A 41 -3.38 37.68 -10.01
C ALA A 41 -4.27 36.63 -9.31
N GLU A 42 -5.20 36.01 -10.05
CA GLU A 42 -6.05 34.93 -9.53
C GLU A 42 -5.22 33.73 -9.05
N LEU A 43 -4.22 33.31 -9.83
CA LEU A 43 -3.33 32.21 -9.44
C LEU A 43 -2.48 32.55 -8.22
N GLN A 44 -2.01 33.80 -8.09
CA GLN A 44 -1.26 34.27 -6.93
C GLN A 44 -2.11 34.27 -5.66
N GLU A 45 -3.39 34.66 -5.76
CA GLU A 45 -4.33 34.62 -4.64
C GLU A 45 -4.65 33.17 -4.22
N GLN A 46 -4.82 32.25 -5.18
CA GLN A 46 -4.99 30.84 -4.87
C GLN A 46 -3.76 30.24 -4.17
N LEU A 47 -2.55 30.64 -4.58
CA LEU A 47 -1.30 30.17 -3.94
C LEU A 47 -1.15 30.71 -2.52
N SER A 48 -1.45 31.98 -2.28
CA SER A 48 -1.36 32.58 -0.93
C SER A 48 -2.38 31.95 0.02
N SER A 49 -3.61 31.72 -0.44
CA SER A 49 -4.66 31.02 0.31
C SER A 49 -4.22 29.60 0.72
N ARG A 50 -3.67 28.82 -0.22
CA ARG A 50 -3.14 27.48 0.05
C ARG A 50 -1.97 27.48 1.04
N ALA A 51 -1.08 28.49 0.97
CA ALA A 51 0.06 28.60 1.88
C ALA A 51 -0.39 28.82 3.34
N ILE A 52 -1.40 29.68 3.55
CA ILE A 52 -2.00 29.93 4.87
C ILE A 52 -2.67 28.65 5.41
N GLU A 53 -3.39 27.93 4.56
CA GLU A 53 -4.03 26.67 4.95
C GLU A 53 -3.01 25.61 5.37
N ILE A 54 -1.88 25.50 4.66
CA ILE A 54 -0.78 24.58 5.02
C ILE A 54 -0.26 24.86 6.43
N GLU A 55 -0.02 26.13 6.78
CA GLU A 55 0.47 26.49 8.13
C GLU A 55 -0.56 26.20 9.22
N HIS A 56 -1.84 26.48 8.96
CA HIS A 56 -2.91 26.13 9.89
C HIS A 56 -3.02 24.61 10.12
N LEU A 57 -2.89 23.80 9.06
CA LEU A 57 -2.91 22.34 9.16
C LEU A 57 -1.70 21.80 9.91
N LYS A 58 -0.50 22.37 9.74
CA LYS A 58 0.70 22.00 10.52
C LYS A 58 0.47 22.18 12.02
N LEU A 59 -0.10 23.31 12.44
CA LEU A 59 -0.41 23.59 13.85
C LEU A 59 -1.49 22.64 14.40
N THR A 60 -2.50 22.33 13.60
CA THR A 60 -3.57 21.39 13.96
C THR A 60 -3.06 19.97 14.13
N ILE A 61 -2.16 19.52 13.25
CA ILE A 61 -1.44 18.24 13.36
C ILE A 61 -0.66 18.17 14.66
N ALA A 62 0.06 19.23 15.04
CA ALA A 62 0.80 19.28 16.30
C ALA A 62 -0.13 19.16 17.53
N LYS A 63 -1.31 19.80 17.48
CA LYS A 63 -2.34 19.71 18.52
C LYS A 63 -2.97 18.32 18.62
N LEU A 64 -3.37 17.73 17.49
CA LEU A 64 -3.97 16.39 17.45
C LEU A 64 -2.99 15.29 17.89
N ARG A 65 -1.70 15.41 17.56
CA ARG A 65 -0.66 14.53 18.12
C ARG A 65 -0.67 14.56 19.65
N ARG A 66 -0.71 15.75 20.28
CA ARG A 66 -0.78 15.85 21.75
C ARG A 66 -2.06 15.23 22.33
N MET A 67 -3.17 15.27 21.60
CA MET A 67 -4.46 14.73 22.05
C MET A 67 -4.59 13.21 21.87
N GLN A 68 -4.01 12.66 20.79
CA GLN A 68 -4.13 11.24 20.44
C GLN A 68 -3.19 10.34 21.25
N PHE A 69 -2.03 10.84 21.70
CA PHE A 69 -1.17 10.18 22.69
C PHE A 69 -1.70 10.34 24.14
N GLY A 70 -3.03 10.48 24.31
CA GLY A 70 -3.75 10.65 25.56
C GLY A 70 -4.49 9.40 26.03
N ARG A 71 -4.54 9.25 27.35
CA ARG A 71 -4.74 8.08 28.24
C ARG A 71 -5.76 6.95 27.95
N LYS A 72 -6.54 6.89 26.86
CA LYS A 72 -7.72 5.98 26.81
C LYS A 72 -7.82 4.95 25.67
N SER A 73 -7.05 5.07 24.58
CA SER A 73 -6.98 4.01 23.53
C SER A 73 -5.86 2.99 23.77
N GLU A 74 -5.17 3.13 24.89
CA GLU A 74 -3.87 2.53 25.15
C GLU A 74 -3.94 1.10 25.70
N LYS A 75 -5.07 0.58 26.16
CA LYS A 75 -5.03 -0.58 27.08
C LYS A 75 -4.66 -1.92 26.42
N LEU A 76 -5.06 -2.16 25.16
CA LEU A 76 -4.74 -3.43 24.46
C LEU A 76 -3.49 -3.32 23.59
N ASP A 77 -3.32 -2.20 22.88
CA ASP A 77 -2.09 -1.92 22.12
C ASP A 77 -0.90 -1.68 23.06
N ARG A 78 -1.06 -0.99 24.22
CA ARG A 78 0.01 -0.99 25.24
C ARG A 78 0.22 -2.35 25.86
N GLN A 79 -0.77 -3.23 25.95
CA GLN A 79 -0.51 -4.57 26.49
C GLN A 79 0.42 -5.34 25.54
N ILE A 80 0.20 -5.24 24.23
CA ILE A 80 1.10 -5.83 23.24
C ILE A 80 2.47 -5.11 23.26
N GLU A 81 2.51 -3.79 23.18
CA GLU A 81 3.76 -3.02 23.24
C GLU A 81 4.50 -3.22 24.57
N GLN A 82 3.81 -3.39 25.70
CA GLN A 82 4.41 -3.62 27.02
C GLN A 82 4.86 -5.08 27.18
N LEU A 83 4.25 -6.03 26.45
CA LEU A 83 4.76 -7.40 26.34
C LEU A 83 5.96 -7.47 25.40
N GLU A 84 5.94 -6.75 24.28
CA GLU A 84 7.07 -6.60 23.35
C GLU A 84 8.24 -5.89 24.03
N LEU A 85 8.01 -4.79 24.74
CA LEU A 85 9.03 -4.08 25.52
C LEU A 85 9.58 -4.97 26.66
N LYS A 86 8.73 -5.72 27.37
CA LYS A 86 9.21 -6.70 28.35
C LYS A 86 10.02 -7.82 27.71
N LEU A 87 9.66 -8.23 26.50
CA LEU A 87 10.42 -9.24 25.76
C LEU A 87 11.76 -8.66 25.31
N GLU A 88 11.79 -7.43 24.81
CA GLU A 88 13.02 -6.69 24.48
C GLU A 88 13.90 -6.51 25.72
N ASP A 89 13.34 -6.10 26.86
CA ASP A 89 14.04 -5.98 28.14
C ASP A 89 14.59 -7.32 28.61
N LEU A 90 13.81 -8.41 28.54
CA LEU A 90 14.26 -9.76 28.92
C LEU A 90 15.36 -10.28 27.98
N LEU A 91 15.27 -10.01 26.68
CA LEU A 91 16.30 -10.39 25.70
C LEU A 91 17.56 -9.52 25.85
N ALA A 92 17.41 -8.25 26.17
CA ALA A 92 18.51 -7.35 26.48
C ALA A 92 19.19 -7.75 27.80
N ASP A 93 18.42 -8.13 28.82
CA ASP A 93 18.91 -8.68 30.09
C ASP A 93 19.59 -10.04 29.90
N GLU A 94 19.09 -10.91 29.01
CA GLU A 94 19.80 -12.14 28.61
C GLU A 94 21.13 -11.84 27.92
N GLY A 95 21.16 -10.86 27.02
CA GLY A 95 22.39 -10.37 26.38
C GLY A 95 23.38 -9.79 27.39
N ALA A 96 22.89 -8.98 28.33
CA ALA A 96 23.67 -8.38 29.40
C ALA A 96 24.17 -9.43 30.42
N ALA A 97 23.35 -10.40 30.78
CA ALA A 97 23.72 -11.51 31.66
C ALA A 97 24.72 -12.47 30.99
N ALA A 98 24.59 -12.71 29.69
CA ALA A 98 25.59 -13.45 28.91
C ALA A 98 26.94 -12.72 28.85
N ALA A 99 26.92 -11.38 28.80
CA ALA A 99 28.13 -10.56 28.86
C ALA A 99 28.73 -10.44 30.26
N ALA A 100 27.91 -10.45 31.33
CA ALA A 100 28.33 -10.31 32.72
C ALA A 100 28.69 -11.62 33.43
N ALA A 101 28.36 -12.78 32.86
CA ALA A 101 28.71 -14.07 33.43
C ALA A 101 30.24 -14.31 33.40
N PRO A 102 30.89 -14.67 34.52
CA PRO A 102 32.30 -15.07 34.49
C PRO A 102 32.45 -16.29 33.58
N LYS A 103 33.44 -16.25 32.67
CA LYS A 103 33.78 -17.34 31.74
C LYS A 103 34.23 -18.58 32.52
N LYS A 104 33.29 -19.32 33.13
CA LYS A 104 33.54 -20.68 33.60
C LYS A 104 33.66 -21.57 32.38
N ALA A 105 34.65 -22.47 32.39
CA ALA A 105 34.80 -23.53 31.39
C ALA A 105 33.47 -24.29 31.27
N ARG A 106 32.70 -23.97 30.23
CA ARG A 106 31.44 -24.67 29.93
C ARG A 106 31.82 -26.01 29.33
N ALA A 107 31.33 -27.09 29.94
CA ALA A 107 31.23 -28.39 29.29
C ALA A 107 30.53 -28.21 27.93
N HIS A 108 31.03 -28.91 26.90
CA HIS A 108 30.56 -28.90 25.52
C HIS A 108 29.02 -28.98 25.46
N ARG A 109 28.35 -27.83 25.41
CA ARG A 109 27.04 -27.70 24.78
C ARG A 109 27.33 -27.41 23.31
N GLU A 110 26.75 -28.19 22.41
CA GLU A 110 26.75 -27.89 20.98
C GLU A 110 26.27 -26.45 20.81
N ALA A 111 27.16 -25.58 20.32
CA ALA A 111 26.82 -24.20 20.05
C ALA A 111 25.74 -24.19 18.96
N PRO A 112 24.71 -23.33 19.07
CA PRO A 112 23.74 -23.17 17.99
C PRO A 112 24.50 -22.78 16.72
N VAL A 113 24.35 -23.60 15.67
CA VAL A 113 24.91 -23.34 14.35
C VAL A 113 24.28 -22.05 13.83
N ARG A 114 25.07 -20.98 13.76
CA ARG A 114 24.62 -19.70 13.19
C ARG A 114 24.35 -19.91 11.71
N GLU A 115 23.18 -19.48 11.23
CA GLU A 115 22.90 -19.46 9.80
C GLU A 115 23.90 -18.52 9.09
N PRO A 116 24.41 -18.89 7.91
CA PRO A 116 25.36 -18.07 7.17
C PRO A 116 24.71 -16.77 6.69
N LEU A 117 25.49 -15.68 6.65
CA LEU A 117 24.99 -14.38 6.18
C LEU A 117 24.67 -14.41 4.67
N PRO A 118 23.71 -13.60 4.19
CA PRO A 118 23.28 -13.67 2.79
C PRO A 118 24.43 -13.45 1.78
N ALA A 119 24.62 -14.40 0.86
CA ALA A 119 25.73 -14.43 -0.11
C ALA A 119 25.76 -13.24 -1.10
N HIS A 120 24.65 -12.50 -1.25
CA HIS A 120 24.56 -11.36 -2.16
C HIS A 120 25.06 -10.03 -1.57
N LEU A 121 25.33 -9.97 -0.27
CA LEU A 121 25.89 -8.79 0.40
C LEU A 121 27.39 -8.66 0.08
N GLU A 122 27.88 -7.42 -0.04
CA GLU A 122 29.30 -7.14 -0.20
C GLU A 122 30.09 -7.56 1.07
N ARG A 123 31.26 -8.18 0.89
CA ARG A 123 32.19 -8.52 1.97
C ARG A 123 33.33 -7.51 1.97
N ASP A 124 33.42 -6.69 3.02
CA ASP A 124 34.59 -5.86 3.31
C ASP A 124 35.64 -6.72 4.04
N GLU A 125 36.50 -7.40 3.28
CA GLU A 125 37.52 -8.29 3.85
C GLU A 125 38.62 -7.50 4.56
N ARG A 126 38.71 -7.67 5.88
CA ARG A 126 39.77 -7.07 6.71
C ARG A 126 40.71 -8.15 7.22
N VAL A 127 41.91 -8.22 6.64
CA VAL A 127 42.94 -9.15 7.07
C VAL A 127 43.71 -8.54 8.25
N HIS A 128 43.72 -9.23 9.38
CA HIS A 128 44.45 -8.83 10.58
C HIS A 128 45.73 -9.68 10.68
N LEU A 129 46.89 -9.06 10.44
CA LEU A 129 48.19 -9.73 10.57
C LEU A 129 48.69 -9.69 12.02
N PRO A 130 49.50 -10.67 12.46
CA PRO A 130 50.22 -10.61 13.73
C PRO A 130 51.06 -9.33 13.84
N ALA A 131 51.26 -8.84 15.07
CA ALA A 131 52.07 -7.64 15.30
C ALA A 131 53.56 -7.92 15.08
N GLU A 132 53.99 -9.15 15.32
CA GLU A 132 55.36 -9.61 15.12
C GLU A 132 55.57 -10.11 13.69
N GLU A 133 56.62 -9.62 13.02
CA GLU A 133 57.02 -10.08 11.69
C GLU A 133 57.80 -11.40 11.73
N ASP A 134 58.46 -11.66 12.87
CA ASP A 134 59.25 -12.86 13.14
C ASP A 134 58.72 -13.62 14.36
N CYS A 135 59.06 -14.90 14.47
CA CYS A 135 58.65 -15.73 15.59
C CYS A 135 59.17 -15.16 16.93
N PRO A 136 58.29 -14.84 17.89
CA PRO A 136 58.69 -14.22 19.15
C PRO A 136 59.57 -15.12 20.04
N GLU A 137 59.61 -16.43 19.77
CA GLU A 137 60.43 -17.39 20.54
C GLU A 137 61.81 -17.65 19.92
N CYS A 138 61.93 -17.67 18.58
CA CYS A 138 63.16 -18.10 17.90
C CYS A 138 63.66 -17.17 16.79
N GLY A 139 62.94 -16.09 16.48
CA GLY A 139 63.29 -15.13 15.44
C GLY A 139 63.19 -15.66 14.00
N GLY A 140 62.53 -16.81 13.80
CA GLY A 140 62.31 -17.38 12.47
C GLY A 140 61.14 -16.75 11.71
N VAL A 141 61.22 -16.77 10.38
CA VAL A 141 60.18 -16.21 9.49
C VAL A 141 58.85 -16.96 9.62
N LEU A 142 57.76 -16.23 9.84
CA LEU A 142 56.40 -16.79 9.94
C LEU A 142 55.90 -17.30 8.58
N LYS A 143 55.16 -18.42 8.60
CA LYS A 143 54.54 -19.04 7.40
C LYS A 143 53.03 -19.20 7.60
N PRO A 144 52.21 -19.08 6.53
CA PRO A 144 50.77 -19.25 6.63
C PRO A 144 50.42 -20.70 7.05
N LEU A 145 49.55 -20.85 8.05
CA LEU A 145 49.14 -22.15 8.61
C LEU A 145 47.61 -22.34 8.66
N GLY A 146 46.84 -21.38 8.15
CA GLY A 146 45.37 -21.35 8.19
C GLY A 146 44.86 -19.98 8.64
N GLU A 147 43.56 -19.77 8.54
CA GLU A 147 42.88 -18.56 9.00
C GLU A 147 41.54 -18.91 9.66
N ASP A 148 41.20 -18.16 10.70
CA ASP A 148 39.87 -18.20 11.30
C ASP A 148 39.02 -17.08 10.68
N VAL A 149 37.93 -17.45 10.02
CA VAL A 149 37.02 -16.48 9.38
C VAL A 149 35.80 -16.24 10.27
N ALA A 150 35.55 -14.97 10.61
CA ALA A 150 34.36 -14.53 11.31
C ALA A 150 33.65 -13.43 10.52
N GLU A 151 32.37 -13.65 10.16
CA GLU A 151 31.56 -12.62 9.48
C GLU A 151 30.84 -11.73 10.52
N GLN A 152 30.84 -10.41 10.28
CA GLN A 152 30.05 -9.43 11.01
C GLN A 152 29.10 -8.71 10.04
N LEU A 153 27.83 -8.55 10.44
CA LEU A 153 26.85 -7.76 9.70
C LEU A 153 26.89 -6.30 10.14
N GLU A 154 27.17 -5.39 9.21
CA GLU A 154 27.24 -3.94 9.44
C GLU A 154 26.15 -3.21 8.62
N TYR A 155 25.58 -2.12 9.16
CA TYR A 155 24.57 -1.32 8.46
C TYR A 155 25.16 0.03 8.01
N VAL A 156 25.41 0.14 6.71
CA VAL A 156 25.78 1.42 6.07
C VAL A 156 24.52 2.09 5.56
N ARG A 157 24.26 3.33 6.00
CA ARG A 157 23.05 4.09 5.60
C ARG A 157 22.95 4.21 4.08
N ALA A 158 21.71 4.20 3.58
CA ALA A 158 21.42 4.56 2.20
C ALA A 158 21.95 5.97 1.88
N HIS A 159 22.61 6.15 0.73
CA HIS A 159 23.17 7.45 0.33
C HIS A 159 22.40 8.03 -0.86
N PHE A 160 22.33 9.36 -0.93
CA PHE A 160 21.81 10.08 -2.09
C PHE A 160 22.89 10.27 -3.15
N ARG A 161 22.50 10.20 -4.43
CA ARG A 161 23.38 10.56 -5.56
C ARG A 161 22.68 11.50 -6.52
N VAL A 162 23.44 12.39 -7.16
CA VAL A 162 22.94 13.30 -8.20
C VAL A 162 23.23 12.73 -9.58
N ILE A 163 22.19 12.45 -10.36
CA ILE A 163 22.34 12.03 -11.76
C ILE A 163 22.38 13.29 -12.64
N ARG A 164 23.57 13.60 -13.19
CA ARG A 164 23.77 14.77 -14.07
C ARG A 164 23.76 14.34 -15.54
N HIS A 165 22.68 14.68 -16.25
CA HIS A 165 22.59 14.45 -17.69
C HIS A 165 23.28 15.59 -18.47
N ARG A 166 24.42 15.30 -19.11
CA ARG A 166 25.11 16.23 -20.02
C ARG A 166 24.80 15.85 -21.47
N ARG A 167 24.24 16.78 -22.25
CA ARG A 167 23.88 16.61 -23.66
C ARG A 167 24.63 17.65 -24.51
N PRO A 168 25.90 17.41 -24.89
CA PRO A 168 26.65 18.37 -25.69
C PRO A 168 25.97 18.58 -27.05
N LYS A 169 25.99 19.82 -27.53
CA LYS A 169 25.61 20.18 -28.90
C LYS A 169 26.89 20.12 -29.74
N LEU A 170 26.87 19.33 -30.81
CA LEU A 170 27.99 19.22 -31.74
C LEU A 170 27.58 19.84 -33.07
N ALA A 171 28.45 20.62 -33.69
CA ALA A 171 28.21 21.19 -35.01
C ALA A 171 29.04 20.43 -36.06
N CYS A 172 28.44 20.10 -37.20
CA CYS A 172 29.14 19.53 -38.33
C CYS A 172 30.11 20.55 -38.92
N SER A 173 31.39 20.21 -39.03
CA SER A 173 32.42 21.11 -39.58
C SER A 173 32.25 21.43 -41.07
N CYS A 174 31.42 20.68 -41.81
CA CYS A 174 31.23 20.85 -43.25
C CYS A 174 30.01 21.69 -43.62
N CYS A 175 28.98 21.71 -42.76
CA CYS A 175 27.70 22.34 -43.07
C CYS A 175 27.03 23.03 -41.86
N ASP A 176 27.75 23.17 -40.75
CA ASP A 176 27.29 23.78 -39.48
C ASP A 176 26.01 23.18 -38.87
N CYS A 177 25.58 22.00 -39.35
CA CYS A 177 24.43 21.30 -38.80
C CYS A 177 24.66 20.92 -37.32
N ILE A 178 23.79 21.41 -36.43
CA ILE A 178 23.88 21.15 -34.99
C ILE A 178 23.12 19.87 -34.65
N VAL A 179 23.83 18.89 -34.08
CA VAL A 179 23.29 17.62 -33.60
C VAL A 179 23.39 17.56 -32.08
N GLN A 180 22.31 17.13 -31.42
CA GLN A 180 22.25 16.92 -29.97
C GLN A 180 21.36 15.72 -29.67
N ALA A 181 21.81 14.83 -28.76
CA ALA A 181 20.95 13.74 -28.27
C ALA A 181 19.66 14.28 -27.64
N ALA A 182 18.53 13.57 -27.74
CA ALA A 182 17.26 13.95 -27.10
C ALA A 182 17.35 13.98 -25.56
N ALA A 183 16.42 14.69 -24.90
CA ALA A 183 16.37 14.69 -23.44
C ALA A 183 15.94 13.30 -22.96
N PRO A 184 16.58 12.72 -21.92
CA PRO A 184 16.04 11.51 -21.34
C PRO A 184 14.65 11.79 -20.77
N SER A 185 13.75 10.83 -20.92
CA SER A 185 12.44 10.87 -20.30
C SER A 185 12.57 10.92 -18.78
N ARG A 186 11.59 11.54 -18.13
CA ARG A 186 11.53 11.65 -16.67
C ARG A 186 10.12 11.32 -16.19
N PRO A 187 9.96 10.65 -15.04
CA PRO A 187 8.64 10.35 -14.48
C PRO A 187 7.83 11.62 -14.18
N ILE A 188 8.51 12.68 -13.74
CA ILE A 188 7.92 14.00 -13.53
C ILE A 188 8.67 14.98 -14.42
N GLU A 189 7.97 15.61 -15.37
CA GLU A 189 8.58 16.56 -16.30
C GLU A 189 9.26 17.69 -15.53
N ARG A 190 10.54 17.94 -15.83
CA ARG A 190 11.41 18.91 -15.12
C ARG A 190 11.53 18.68 -13.60
N GLY A 191 11.03 17.56 -13.09
CA GLY A 191 11.12 17.18 -11.69
C GLY A 191 12.55 16.88 -11.28
N LEU A 192 12.84 17.15 -10.01
CA LEU A 192 14.06 16.72 -9.32
C LEU A 192 14.15 15.19 -9.13
N PRO A 193 13.07 14.46 -8.77
CA PRO A 193 13.23 13.10 -8.29
C PRO A 193 13.35 12.11 -9.45
N GLY A 194 14.34 11.23 -9.35
CA GLY A 194 14.44 10.06 -10.21
C GLY A 194 13.48 8.93 -9.80
N PRO A 195 13.34 7.87 -10.63
CA PRO A 195 12.43 6.75 -10.36
C PRO A 195 12.66 6.08 -9.00
N GLY A 196 13.92 5.81 -8.64
CA GLY A 196 14.27 5.18 -7.36
C GLY A 196 13.89 6.02 -6.14
N LEU A 197 14.09 7.34 -6.20
CA LEU A 197 13.69 8.23 -5.10
C LEU A 197 12.16 8.27 -4.93
N LEU A 198 11.41 8.32 -6.04
CA LEU A 198 9.95 8.26 -6.01
C LEU A 198 9.44 6.94 -5.43
N ALA A 199 10.00 5.82 -5.87
CA ALA A 199 9.67 4.50 -5.34
C ALA A 199 9.93 4.42 -3.83
N HIS A 200 11.10 4.89 -3.39
CA HIS A 200 11.48 4.92 -1.98
C HIS A 200 10.54 5.76 -1.12
N ILE A 201 10.22 7.00 -1.54
CA ILE A 201 9.30 7.89 -0.80
C ILE A 201 7.91 7.24 -0.63
N VAL A 202 7.41 6.57 -1.68
CA VAL A 202 6.12 5.87 -1.67
C VAL A 202 6.17 4.63 -0.79
N ALA A 203 7.20 3.80 -0.93
CA ALA A 203 7.39 2.60 -0.11
C ALA A 203 7.52 2.97 1.38
N ALA A 204 8.38 3.95 1.71
CA ALA A 204 8.48 4.55 3.04
C ALA A 204 7.12 4.95 3.60
N LYS A 205 6.29 5.63 2.80
CA LYS A 205 4.98 6.11 3.26
C LYS A 205 3.94 5.01 3.45
N PHE A 206 3.83 4.07 2.52
CA PHE A 206 2.70 3.14 2.45
C PHE A 206 3.04 1.70 2.86
N VAL A 207 4.30 1.30 2.77
CA VAL A 207 4.80 0.00 3.27
C VAL A 207 5.27 0.13 4.71
N TYR A 208 6.16 1.09 4.97
CA TYR A 208 6.76 1.29 6.30
C TYR A 208 6.02 2.33 7.15
N HIS A 209 4.94 2.90 6.62
CA HIS A 209 4.07 3.84 7.32
C HIS A 209 4.81 5.07 7.87
N LEU A 210 5.90 5.49 7.22
CA LEU A 210 6.68 6.67 7.57
C LEU A 210 6.07 7.93 6.92
N PRO A 211 5.43 8.83 7.68
CA PRO A 211 4.89 10.06 7.12
C PRO A 211 5.99 10.97 6.56
N PHE A 212 5.66 11.80 5.56
CA PHE A 212 6.62 12.64 4.84
C PHE A 212 7.48 13.53 5.74
N TYR A 213 6.96 14.04 6.85
CA TYR A 213 7.78 14.83 7.77
C TYR A 213 8.89 14.01 8.44
N ARG A 214 8.68 12.72 8.74
CA ARG A 214 9.73 11.83 9.27
C ARG A 214 10.76 11.52 8.19
N GLN A 215 10.29 11.24 6.96
CA GLN A 215 11.19 11.06 5.82
C GLN A 215 12.08 12.29 5.61
N SER A 216 11.50 13.50 5.67
CA SER A 216 12.24 14.77 5.57
C SER A 216 13.34 14.90 6.62
N VAL A 217 13.05 14.55 7.89
CA VAL A 217 14.06 14.53 8.97
C VAL A 217 15.15 13.49 8.70
N MET A 218 14.77 12.29 8.25
CA MET A 218 15.74 11.24 7.90
C MET A 218 16.69 11.72 6.80
N TYR A 219 16.16 12.31 5.73
CA TYR A 219 16.97 12.80 4.61
C TYR A 219 17.88 13.96 5.02
N ALA A 220 17.46 14.79 5.97
CA ALA A 220 18.30 15.87 6.51
C ALA A 220 19.55 15.34 7.24
N HIS A 221 19.49 14.15 7.86
CA HIS A 221 20.67 13.51 8.44
C HIS A 221 21.70 13.09 7.39
N ASP A 222 21.29 12.93 6.14
CA ASP A 222 22.16 12.67 4.99
C ASP A 222 22.48 13.96 4.20
N GLY A 223 22.20 15.13 4.78
CA GLY A 223 22.48 16.45 4.18
C GLY A 223 21.50 16.86 3.08
N VAL A 224 20.37 16.17 2.92
CA VAL A 224 19.39 16.42 1.85
C VAL A 224 18.10 17.02 2.42
N SER A 225 17.81 18.27 2.06
CA SER A 225 16.58 18.95 2.47
C SER A 225 15.47 18.75 1.42
N ILE A 226 14.47 17.93 1.75
CA ILE A 226 13.26 17.75 0.95
C ILE A 226 12.05 18.04 1.82
N GLU A 227 11.26 19.05 1.45
CA GLU A 227 10.08 19.43 2.22
C GLU A 227 8.91 18.44 2.05
N PRO A 228 8.10 18.21 3.09
CA PRO A 228 6.91 17.35 3.01
C PRO A 228 5.91 17.76 1.93
N GLY A 229 5.77 19.06 1.67
CA GLY A 229 4.90 19.58 0.61
C GLY A 229 5.37 19.14 -0.79
N MET A 230 6.69 19.12 -1.00
CA MET A 230 7.31 18.70 -2.25
C MET A 230 7.10 17.19 -2.50
N MET A 231 7.28 16.35 -1.47
CA MET A 231 6.96 14.92 -1.56
C MET A 231 5.46 14.70 -1.83
N GLY A 232 4.59 15.51 -1.21
CA GLY A 232 3.15 15.48 -1.48
C GLY A 232 2.81 15.83 -2.93
N HIS A 233 3.47 16.83 -3.50
CA HIS A 233 3.34 17.20 -4.92
C HIS A 233 3.81 16.06 -5.83
N TRP A 234 4.99 15.50 -5.57
CA TRP A 234 5.51 14.37 -6.34
C TRP A 234 4.62 13.14 -6.28
N LEU A 235 4.07 12.81 -5.11
CA LEU A 235 3.08 11.74 -4.98
C LEU A 235 1.85 12.00 -5.86
N GLY A 236 1.38 13.25 -5.92
CA GLY A 236 0.28 13.65 -6.82
C GLY A 236 0.58 13.38 -8.29
N SER A 237 1.71 13.90 -8.79
CA SER A 237 2.13 13.67 -10.19
C SER A 237 2.33 12.19 -10.50
N LEU A 238 2.93 11.46 -9.56
CA LEU A 238 3.18 10.04 -9.69
C LEU A 238 1.87 9.23 -9.76
N THR A 239 0.89 9.53 -8.90
CA THR A 239 -0.41 8.85 -8.93
C THR A 239 -1.16 9.07 -10.24
N TRP A 240 -1.03 10.25 -10.85
CA TRP A 240 -1.58 10.52 -12.18
C TRP A 240 -0.90 9.67 -13.25
N LEU A 241 0.45 9.63 -13.25
CA LEU A 241 1.24 8.83 -14.18
C LEU A 241 0.91 7.33 -14.08
N LEU A 242 0.71 6.82 -12.87
CA LEU A 242 0.44 5.40 -12.60
C LEU A 242 -1.03 5.00 -12.79
N ASN A 243 -1.94 5.96 -13.03
CA ASN A 243 -3.38 5.68 -13.10
C ASN A 243 -3.76 4.59 -14.12
N PRO A 244 -3.19 4.54 -15.36
CA PRO A 244 -3.49 3.46 -16.30
C PRO A 244 -3.19 2.07 -15.76
N LEU A 245 -2.15 1.93 -14.93
CA LEU A 245 -1.77 0.67 -14.30
C LEU A 245 -2.70 0.32 -13.14
N VAL A 246 -3.13 1.30 -12.35
CA VAL A 246 -4.17 1.09 -11.33
C VAL A 246 -5.47 0.64 -11.97
N ASP A 247 -5.85 1.22 -13.11
CA ASP A 247 -7.01 0.81 -13.90
C ASP A 247 -6.87 -0.61 -14.47
N ALA A 248 -5.66 -1.02 -14.86
CA ALA A 248 -5.37 -2.40 -15.24
C ALA A 248 -5.61 -3.39 -14.09
N ILE A 249 -5.10 -3.07 -12.90
CA ILE A 249 -5.35 -3.87 -11.67
C ILE A 249 -6.84 -3.91 -11.35
N ARG A 250 -7.56 -2.79 -11.45
CA ARG A 250 -9.02 -2.75 -11.24
C ARG A 250 -9.74 -3.68 -12.20
N ARG A 251 -9.45 -3.60 -13.51
CA ARG A 251 -10.05 -4.46 -14.55
C ARG A 251 -9.80 -5.94 -14.25
N TYR A 252 -8.58 -6.29 -13.88
CA TYR A 252 -8.21 -7.67 -13.56
C TYR A 252 -8.87 -8.18 -12.27
N THR A 253 -8.91 -7.36 -11.22
CA THR A 253 -9.47 -7.70 -9.91
C THR A 253 -11.00 -7.87 -9.97
N LEU A 254 -11.67 -7.09 -10.82
CA LEU A 254 -13.12 -7.11 -11.00
C LEU A 254 -13.56 -7.85 -12.28
N ALA A 255 -12.70 -8.72 -12.82
CA ALA A 255 -13.11 -9.64 -13.87
C ALA A 255 -14.12 -10.66 -13.31
N ASP A 256 -14.95 -11.24 -14.19
CA ASP A 256 -15.96 -12.22 -13.80
C ASP A 256 -15.35 -13.39 -13.02
N GLY A 257 -16.02 -13.81 -11.93
CA GLY A 257 -15.51 -14.87 -11.06
C GLY A 257 -15.87 -14.70 -9.60
N LYS A 258 -14.87 -14.69 -8.72
CA LYS A 258 -15.01 -14.50 -7.28
C LYS A 258 -14.17 -13.30 -6.84
N THR A 259 -14.78 -12.38 -6.10
CA THR A 259 -14.10 -11.23 -5.51
C THR A 259 -14.49 -11.10 -4.05
N HIS A 260 -13.49 -10.87 -3.20
CA HIS A 260 -13.70 -10.48 -1.82
C HIS A 260 -13.88 -8.97 -1.72
N ALA A 261 -14.78 -8.49 -0.88
CA ALA A 261 -14.98 -7.06 -0.63
C ALA A 261 -15.10 -6.76 0.86
N ASP A 262 -14.51 -5.65 1.28
CA ASP A 262 -14.61 -5.11 2.63
C ASP A 262 -14.31 -3.60 2.61
N ASP A 263 -14.45 -2.91 3.73
CA ASP A 263 -14.14 -1.50 3.85
C ASP A 263 -13.51 -1.14 5.20
N THR A 264 -12.78 -0.02 5.21
CA THR A 264 -12.24 0.56 6.45
C THR A 264 -12.42 2.08 6.45
N PRO A 265 -12.75 2.68 7.60
CA PRO A 265 -12.81 4.13 7.71
C PRO A 265 -11.42 4.76 7.55
N LEU A 266 -11.37 5.91 6.89
CA LEU A 266 -10.18 6.75 6.74
C LEU A 266 -10.54 8.17 7.19
N PRO A 267 -9.92 8.71 8.25
CA PRO A 267 -10.10 10.11 8.59
C PRO A 267 -9.58 11.00 7.45
N VAL A 268 -10.37 11.96 7.02
CA VAL A 268 -10.04 12.92 5.95
C VAL A 268 -10.25 14.33 6.48
N LEU A 269 -9.32 15.25 6.23
CA LEU A 269 -9.53 16.65 6.64
C LEU A 269 -10.75 17.25 5.93
N ALA A 270 -11.55 17.98 6.71
CA ALA A 270 -12.58 18.88 6.18
C ALA A 270 -12.05 20.32 6.26
N PRO A 271 -11.83 21.00 5.12
CA PRO A 271 -11.33 22.38 5.13
C PRO A 271 -12.21 23.33 5.97
N GLY A 272 -11.57 24.26 6.66
CA GLY A 272 -12.24 25.39 7.34
C GLY A 272 -12.73 25.18 8.78
N ASN A 273 -12.78 23.95 9.32
CA ASN A 273 -13.34 23.70 10.66
C ASN A 273 -12.40 22.97 11.64
N GLY A 274 -11.17 22.65 11.23
CA GLY A 274 -10.20 21.91 12.06
C GLY A 274 -10.65 20.50 12.46
N ARG A 275 -11.65 19.94 11.77
CA ARG A 275 -12.19 18.59 12.00
C ARG A 275 -11.87 17.66 10.84
N THR A 276 -11.99 16.37 11.11
CA THR A 276 -11.98 15.34 10.09
C THR A 276 -13.40 14.87 9.79
N LYS A 277 -13.66 14.55 8.53
CA LYS A 277 -14.78 13.71 8.11
C LYS A 277 -14.29 12.27 7.95
N THR A 278 -15.21 11.31 7.97
CA THR A 278 -14.88 9.89 7.80
C THR A 278 -15.12 9.48 6.35
N GLY A 279 -14.05 9.43 5.56
CA GLY A 279 -14.04 8.74 4.28
C GLY A 279 -13.87 7.23 4.47
N TYR A 280 -13.95 6.47 3.39
CA TYR A 280 -13.83 5.02 3.40
C TYR A 280 -12.90 4.54 2.29
N LEU A 281 -12.08 3.54 2.63
CA LEU A 281 -11.33 2.76 1.66
C LEU A 281 -12.01 1.41 1.51
N TRP A 282 -12.57 1.17 0.34
CA TRP A 282 -13.09 -0.11 -0.10
C TRP A 282 -11.93 -0.95 -0.62
N VAL A 283 -11.91 -2.23 -0.27
CA VAL A 283 -10.96 -3.19 -0.82
C VAL A 283 -11.70 -4.24 -1.62
N TYR A 284 -11.15 -4.59 -2.77
CA TYR A 284 -11.59 -5.71 -3.59
C TYR A 284 -10.39 -6.61 -3.82
N VAL A 285 -10.51 -7.90 -3.48
CA VAL A 285 -9.40 -8.86 -3.61
C VAL A 285 -9.82 -10.02 -4.49
N ARG A 286 -8.99 -10.30 -5.50
CA ARG A 286 -9.04 -11.52 -6.30
C ARG A 286 -7.88 -12.40 -5.85
N ASP A 287 -8.18 -13.44 -5.09
CA ASP A 287 -7.21 -14.44 -4.67
C ASP A 287 -7.88 -15.82 -4.59
N ASP A 288 -7.55 -16.65 -5.58
CA ASP A 288 -8.06 -18.02 -5.72
C ASP A 288 -6.99 -19.08 -5.42
N ARG A 289 -5.86 -18.68 -4.82
CA ARG A 289 -4.76 -19.62 -4.48
C ARG A 289 -5.20 -20.70 -3.49
N ASN A 290 -6.14 -20.39 -2.59
CA ASN A 290 -6.75 -21.38 -1.67
C ASN A 290 -7.54 -22.48 -2.40
N SER A 291 -7.91 -22.23 -3.65
CA SER A 291 -8.56 -23.19 -4.57
C SER A 291 -7.58 -23.74 -5.63
N ALA A 292 -6.28 -23.73 -5.37
CA ALA A 292 -5.23 -24.18 -6.30
C ALA A 292 -5.16 -23.41 -7.63
N SER A 293 -5.72 -22.19 -7.70
CA SER A 293 -5.60 -21.36 -8.89
C SER A 293 -4.15 -20.93 -9.12
N LYS A 294 -3.74 -20.92 -10.39
CA LYS A 294 -2.44 -20.39 -10.85
C LYS A 294 -2.55 -18.92 -11.29
N GLU A 295 -3.76 -18.37 -11.31
CA GLU A 295 -3.99 -16.96 -11.65
C GLU A 295 -3.33 -16.05 -10.60
N PRO A 296 -2.65 -14.97 -11.04
CA PRO A 296 -2.05 -14.00 -10.13
C PRO A 296 -3.06 -13.39 -9.14
N PRO A 297 -2.76 -13.34 -7.84
CA PRO A 297 -3.60 -12.61 -6.89
C PRO A 297 -3.49 -11.10 -7.11
N ALA A 298 -4.57 -10.37 -6.89
CA ALA A 298 -4.60 -8.92 -7.00
C ALA A 298 -5.52 -8.26 -5.97
N VAL A 299 -5.19 -7.04 -5.61
CA VAL A 299 -6.02 -6.20 -4.74
C VAL A 299 -6.16 -4.81 -5.33
N TRP A 300 -7.40 -4.34 -5.36
CA TRP A 300 -7.74 -2.99 -5.75
C TRP A 300 -8.44 -2.27 -4.61
N PHE A 301 -8.00 -1.04 -4.34
CA PHE A 301 -8.62 -0.17 -3.37
C PHE A 301 -9.32 0.98 -4.08
N ALA A 302 -10.48 1.38 -3.56
CA ALA A 302 -11.21 2.56 -3.99
C ALA A 302 -11.50 3.45 -2.78
N PHE A 303 -11.42 4.76 -2.97
CA PHE A 303 -11.78 5.73 -1.94
C PHE A 303 -13.19 6.29 -2.19
N SER A 304 -13.93 6.56 -1.11
CA SER A 304 -15.14 7.37 -1.14
C SER A 304 -15.20 8.34 0.06
N PRO A 305 -15.88 9.48 -0.08
CA PRO A 305 -16.00 10.46 0.99
C PRO A 305 -16.94 10.03 2.14
N ASP A 306 -17.75 8.98 1.95
CA ASP A 306 -18.65 8.38 2.93
C ASP A 306 -18.83 6.86 2.70
N ARG A 307 -19.68 6.20 3.50
CA ARG A 307 -19.95 4.76 3.43
C ARG A 307 -21.25 4.42 2.67
N ALA A 308 -21.69 5.24 1.73
CA ALA A 308 -22.95 4.98 1.03
C ALA A 308 -22.86 3.72 0.13
N GLY A 309 -23.98 2.98 0.03
CA GLY A 309 -24.08 1.79 -0.81
C GLY A 309 -23.93 2.07 -2.32
N GLU A 310 -24.10 3.32 -2.75
CA GLU A 310 -23.87 3.72 -4.15
C GLU A 310 -22.42 3.52 -4.61
N HIS A 311 -21.44 3.60 -3.70
CA HIS A 311 -20.02 3.44 -4.05
C HIS A 311 -19.72 2.01 -4.52
N PRO A 312 -19.99 0.95 -3.74
CA PRO A 312 -19.81 -0.41 -4.23
C PRO A 312 -20.71 -0.74 -5.44
N GLN A 313 -21.90 -0.15 -5.56
CA GLN A 313 -22.74 -0.26 -6.76
C GLN A 313 -22.05 0.28 -8.01
N ARG A 314 -21.40 1.45 -7.91
CA ARG A 314 -20.62 2.04 -9.00
C ARG A 314 -19.37 1.20 -9.30
N HIS A 315 -18.65 0.75 -8.28
CA HIS A 315 -17.43 -0.04 -8.44
C HIS A 315 -17.72 -1.38 -9.13
N LEU A 316 -18.78 -2.07 -8.71
CA LEU A 316 -19.15 -3.41 -9.19
C LEU A 316 -20.21 -3.40 -10.30
N LYS A 317 -20.44 -2.24 -10.95
CA LYS A 317 -21.47 -2.06 -11.98
C LYS A 317 -21.39 -3.10 -13.11
N LYS A 318 -20.17 -3.51 -13.49
CA LYS A 318 -19.92 -4.49 -14.56
C LYS A 318 -19.55 -5.89 -14.07
N PHE A 319 -19.35 -6.09 -12.76
CA PHE A 319 -18.89 -7.36 -12.20
C PHE A 319 -19.98 -8.42 -12.22
N LYS A 320 -19.66 -9.66 -12.56
CA LYS A 320 -20.59 -10.79 -12.46
C LYS A 320 -19.91 -11.96 -11.73
N GLY A 321 -20.62 -12.55 -10.77
CA GLY A 321 -20.13 -13.73 -10.06
C GLY A 321 -20.35 -13.68 -8.55
N LEU A 322 -19.42 -14.27 -7.80
CA LEU A 322 -19.50 -14.41 -6.36
C LEU A 322 -18.86 -13.20 -5.67
N LEU A 323 -19.63 -12.49 -4.86
CA LEU A 323 -19.11 -11.43 -3.99
C LEU A 323 -19.08 -11.93 -2.55
N GLN A 324 -17.88 -12.09 -2.03
CA GLN A 324 -17.66 -12.51 -0.66
C GLN A 324 -17.39 -11.29 0.21
N ALA A 325 -18.32 -10.97 1.10
CA ALA A 325 -18.29 -9.72 1.86
C ALA A 325 -18.77 -9.90 3.29
N ASP A 326 -18.59 -8.86 4.09
CA ASP A 326 -19.28 -8.73 5.36
C ASP A 326 -20.79 -8.43 5.14
N ALA A 327 -21.54 -8.37 6.24
CA ALA A 327 -22.98 -8.16 6.20
C ALA A 327 -23.38 -6.67 6.09
N PHE A 328 -22.58 -5.85 5.41
CA PHE A 328 -22.90 -4.44 5.22
C PHE A 328 -24.16 -4.28 4.34
N SER A 329 -25.16 -3.56 4.87
CA SER A 329 -26.46 -3.40 4.21
C SER A 329 -26.38 -2.67 2.87
N GLY A 330 -25.34 -1.86 2.64
CA GLY A 330 -25.14 -1.17 1.35
C GLY A 330 -24.86 -2.10 0.17
N TYR A 331 -24.53 -3.37 0.42
CA TYR A 331 -24.39 -4.38 -0.64
C TYR A 331 -25.72 -4.99 -1.11
N GLN A 332 -26.83 -4.83 -0.38
CA GLN A 332 -28.10 -5.52 -0.70
C GLN A 332 -28.59 -5.28 -2.13
N GLU A 333 -28.44 -4.05 -2.63
CA GLU A 333 -28.84 -3.69 -4.00
C GLU A 333 -28.08 -4.49 -5.07
N LEU A 334 -26.81 -4.84 -4.80
CA LEU A 334 -25.98 -5.60 -5.74
C LEU A 334 -26.52 -7.01 -6.02
N TYR A 335 -27.27 -7.58 -5.07
CA TYR A 335 -27.73 -8.96 -5.14
C TYR A 335 -29.12 -9.10 -5.77
N ARG A 336 -29.83 -7.98 -6.01
CA ARG A 336 -31.24 -7.98 -6.42
C ARG A 336 -31.47 -8.59 -7.80
N ASP A 337 -30.57 -8.34 -8.74
CA ASP A 337 -30.67 -8.81 -10.14
C ASP A 337 -30.13 -10.24 -10.34
N GLY A 338 -29.54 -10.85 -9.30
CA GLY A 338 -28.92 -12.18 -9.35
C GLY A 338 -27.60 -12.26 -10.13
N ARG A 339 -27.12 -11.15 -10.71
CA ARG A 339 -25.81 -11.07 -11.40
C ARG A 339 -24.66 -11.28 -10.44
N ILE A 340 -24.81 -10.77 -9.22
CA ILE A 340 -23.86 -10.96 -8.13
C ILE A 340 -24.52 -11.85 -7.08
N GLN A 341 -23.86 -12.94 -6.71
CA GLN A 341 -24.31 -13.84 -5.66
C GLN A 341 -23.53 -13.59 -4.37
N GLU A 342 -24.26 -13.34 -3.29
CA GLU A 342 -23.69 -13.12 -1.96
C GLU A 342 -23.09 -14.42 -1.40
N ILE A 343 -21.85 -14.32 -0.93
CA ILE A 343 -21.21 -15.29 -0.03
C ILE A 343 -20.98 -14.59 1.31
N ALA A 344 -21.71 -15.02 2.34
CA ALA A 344 -21.58 -14.46 3.67
C ALA A 344 -20.39 -15.08 4.44
N CYS A 345 -19.87 -14.33 5.39
CA CYS A 345 -18.65 -14.69 6.12
C CYS A 345 -18.94 -15.40 7.45
N TRP A 346 -18.52 -16.68 7.58
CA TRP A 346 -18.62 -17.42 8.86
C TRP A 346 -17.75 -16.84 9.97
N ALA A 347 -16.64 -16.17 9.66
CA ALA A 347 -15.82 -15.51 10.70
C ALA A 347 -16.62 -14.39 11.41
N HIS A 348 -17.45 -13.64 10.68
CA HIS A 348 -18.34 -12.63 11.27
C HIS A 348 -19.48 -13.26 12.08
N ALA A 349 -20.09 -14.34 11.58
CA ALA A 349 -21.10 -15.10 12.33
C ALA A 349 -20.52 -15.67 13.63
N ARG A 350 -19.34 -16.28 13.55
CA ARG A 350 -18.59 -16.82 14.69
C ARG A 350 -18.22 -15.73 15.69
N ARG A 351 -17.73 -14.57 15.23
CA ARG A 351 -17.31 -13.45 16.09
C ARG A 351 -18.44 -13.00 17.02
N LYS A 352 -19.67 -12.89 16.51
CA LYS A 352 -20.83 -12.51 17.34
C LYS A 352 -21.10 -13.46 18.49
N ILE A 353 -20.88 -14.76 18.30
CA ILE A 353 -21.05 -15.79 19.34
C ILE A 353 -19.83 -15.78 20.27
N HIS A 354 -18.64 -15.67 19.71
CA HIS A 354 -17.38 -15.62 20.44
C HIS A 354 -17.32 -14.43 21.40
N ASP A 355 -17.75 -13.24 20.98
CA ASP A 355 -17.74 -12.04 21.82
C ASP A 355 -18.63 -12.23 23.06
N LEU A 356 -19.77 -12.91 22.91
CA LEU A 356 -20.64 -13.26 24.03
C LEU A 356 -19.97 -14.32 24.94
N HIS A 357 -19.34 -15.34 24.34
CA HIS A 357 -18.62 -16.37 25.07
C HIS A 357 -17.46 -15.78 25.88
N ALA A 358 -16.68 -14.87 25.31
CA ALA A 358 -15.54 -14.24 25.97
C ALA A 358 -15.95 -13.42 27.20
N VAL A 359 -17.14 -12.80 27.17
CA VAL A 359 -17.69 -12.07 28.32
C VAL A 359 -18.32 -13.01 29.33
N ARG A 360 -19.08 -14.01 28.88
CA ARG A 360 -19.78 -14.97 29.75
C ARG A 360 -19.90 -16.35 29.10
N PRO A 361 -18.92 -17.23 29.32
CA PRO A 361 -18.94 -18.59 28.78
C PRO A 361 -20.17 -19.35 29.28
N ASN A 362 -20.79 -20.13 28.40
CA ASN A 362 -21.85 -21.07 28.74
C ASN A 362 -21.93 -22.19 27.69
N ALA A 363 -22.61 -23.29 28.06
CA ALA A 363 -22.71 -24.49 27.22
C ALA A 363 -23.25 -24.22 25.81
N LEU A 364 -24.18 -23.27 25.65
CA LEU A 364 -24.76 -22.92 24.35
C LEU A 364 -23.72 -22.24 23.46
N THR A 365 -23.03 -21.21 23.97
CA THR A 365 -22.00 -20.51 23.20
C THR A 365 -20.80 -21.42 22.87
N GLU A 366 -20.43 -22.32 23.78
CA GLU A 366 -19.38 -23.32 23.56
C GLU A 366 -19.78 -24.32 22.46
N GLU A 367 -20.99 -24.86 22.52
CA GLU A 367 -21.50 -25.80 21.53
C GLU A 367 -21.61 -25.17 20.13
N ALA A 368 -22.07 -23.91 20.05
CA ALA A 368 -22.10 -23.17 18.79
C ALA A 368 -20.69 -22.99 18.20
N LEU A 369 -19.71 -22.61 19.02
CA LEU A 369 -18.32 -22.45 18.59
C LEU A 369 -17.69 -23.78 18.17
N ARG A 370 -18.00 -24.88 18.87
CA ARG A 370 -17.55 -26.24 18.53
C ARG A 370 -18.08 -26.67 17.16
N ARG A 371 -19.38 -26.47 16.91
CA ARG A 371 -20.03 -26.81 15.62
C ARG A 371 -19.44 -25.99 14.46
N ILE A 372 -19.27 -24.69 14.64
CA ILE A 372 -18.62 -23.84 13.64
C ILE A 372 -17.15 -24.26 13.44
N GLY A 373 -16.44 -24.60 14.52
CA GLY A 373 -15.07 -25.09 14.47
C GLY A 373 -14.90 -26.36 13.64
N ALA A 374 -15.87 -27.27 13.66
CA ALA A 374 -15.86 -28.47 12.81
C ALA A 374 -15.88 -28.14 11.31
N LEU A 375 -16.59 -27.08 10.90
CA LEU A 375 -16.59 -26.61 9.50
C LEU A 375 -15.20 -26.11 9.10
N TYR A 376 -14.54 -25.36 9.98
CA TYR A 376 -13.18 -24.87 9.76
C TYR A 376 -12.14 -26.00 9.71
N ALA A 377 -12.34 -27.08 10.47
CA ALA A 377 -11.49 -28.26 10.40
C ALA A 377 -11.54 -28.93 9.03
N ILE A 378 -12.74 -29.00 8.42
CA ILE A 378 -12.91 -29.50 7.04
C ILE A 378 -12.19 -28.56 6.05
N GLU A 379 -12.40 -27.25 6.16
CA GLU A 379 -11.76 -26.27 5.28
C GLU A 379 -10.23 -26.31 5.34
N ALA A 380 -9.66 -26.58 6.52
CA ALA A 380 -8.22 -26.74 6.68
C ALA A 380 -7.66 -27.95 5.89
N GLN A 381 -8.43 -29.04 5.79
CA GLN A 381 -8.02 -30.25 5.07
C GLN A 381 -8.04 -30.08 3.54
N ILE A 382 -8.97 -29.26 3.03
CA ILE A 382 -9.18 -29.07 1.58
C ILE A 382 -8.55 -27.78 1.04
N ARG A 383 -7.89 -26.97 1.87
CA ARG A 383 -7.21 -25.76 1.42
C ARG A 383 -6.07 -26.10 0.46
N GLY A 384 -6.00 -25.39 -0.66
CA GLY A 384 -5.03 -25.65 -1.72
C GLY A 384 -5.42 -26.79 -2.66
N LYS A 385 -6.62 -27.38 -2.50
CA LYS A 385 -7.18 -28.36 -3.44
C LYS A 385 -7.96 -27.66 -4.56
N PRO A 386 -8.10 -28.29 -5.74
CA PRO A 386 -8.93 -27.78 -6.83
C PRO A 386 -10.41 -27.57 -6.43
N PRO A 387 -11.15 -26.65 -7.10
CA PRO A 387 -12.53 -26.33 -6.74
C PRO A 387 -13.50 -27.51 -6.73
N ASP A 388 -13.36 -28.46 -7.65
CA ASP A 388 -14.20 -29.65 -7.74
C ASP A 388 -14.00 -30.59 -6.53
N GLU A 389 -12.76 -30.80 -6.10
CA GLU A 389 -12.45 -31.57 -4.89
C GLU A 389 -12.99 -30.88 -3.64
N ARG A 390 -12.78 -29.56 -3.51
CA ARG A 390 -13.31 -28.76 -2.40
C ARG A 390 -14.84 -28.88 -2.32
N ARG A 391 -15.53 -28.71 -3.46
CA ARG A 391 -16.99 -28.83 -3.55
C ARG A 391 -17.45 -30.24 -3.13
N ARG A 392 -16.81 -31.29 -3.66
CA ARG A 392 -17.16 -32.69 -3.33
C ARG A 392 -17.07 -32.97 -1.83
N VAL A 393 -15.97 -32.57 -1.18
CA VAL A 393 -15.78 -32.77 0.27
C VAL A 393 -16.78 -31.94 1.06
N ARG A 394 -17.03 -30.68 0.69
CA ARG A 394 -18.03 -29.84 1.34
C ARG A 394 -19.43 -30.46 1.27
N GLN A 395 -19.82 -31.00 0.12
CA GLN A 395 -21.11 -31.69 -0.04
C GLN A 395 -21.20 -32.94 0.84
N ALA A 396 -20.12 -33.73 0.92
CA ALA A 396 -20.12 -34.97 1.70
C ALA A 396 -20.03 -34.74 3.22
N GLN A 397 -19.33 -33.70 3.68
CA GLN A 397 -18.97 -33.52 5.09
C GLN A 397 -19.53 -32.24 5.70
N ALA A 398 -19.41 -31.09 5.03
CA ALA A 398 -19.79 -29.80 5.59
C ALA A 398 -21.32 -29.56 5.54
N VAL A 399 -21.99 -29.97 4.45
CA VAL A 399 -23.44 -29.80 4.29
C VAL A 399 -24.25 -30.48 5.40
N PRO A 400 -24.01 -31.76 5.76
CA PRO A 400 -24.70 -32.40 6.88
C PRO A 400 -24.50 -31.67 8.22
N LEU A 401 -23.29 -31.16 8.49
CA LEU A 401 -22.99 -30.40 9.71
C LEU A 401 -23.69 -29.04 9.73
N LEU A 402 -23.81 -28.39 8.57
CA LEU A 402 -24.56 -27.15 8.42
C LEU A 402 -26.05 -27.38 8.68
N GLU A 403 -26.65 -28.41 8.10
CA GLU A 403 -28.06 -28.76 8.33
C GLU A 403 -28.35 -29.06 9.81
N ASP A 404 -27.44 -29.77 10.48
CA ASP A 404 -27.52 -30.03 11.91
C ASP A 404 -27.36 -28.74 12.74
N LEU A 405 -26.38 -27.89 12.40
CA LEU A 405 -26.19 -26.58 13.05
C LEU A 405 -27.42 -25.68 12.87
N LYS A 406 -28.05 -25.66 11.70
CA LYS A 406 -29.26 -24.87 11.42
C LYS A 406 -30.41 -25.29 12.33
N ARG A 407 -30.70 -26.60 12.36
CA ARG A 407 -31.75 -27.18 13.20
C ARG A 407 -31.49 -26.89 14.67
N TRP A 408 -30.24 -27.05 15.12
CA TRP A 408 -29.86 -26.73 16.48
C TRP A 408 -30.07 -25.24 16.81
N PHE A 409 -29.71 -24.32 15.90
CA PHE A 409 -29.99 -22.90 16.08
C PHE A 409 -31.48 -22.58 16.15
N GLU A 410 -32.31 -23.17 15.28
CA GLU A 410 -33.77 -22.98 15.26
C GLU A 410 -34.43 -23.47 16.56
N VAL A 411 -34.06 -24.66 17.05
CA VAL A 411 -34.53 -25.20 18.34
C VAL A 411 -34.06 -24.35 19.51
N THR A 412 -32.79 -23.93 19.50
CA THR A 412 -32.22 -23.09 20.55
C THR A 412 -32.90 -21.72 20.61
N LEU A 413 -33.26 -21.14 19.46
CA LEU A 413 -33.95 -19.86 19.41
C LEU A 413 -35.30 -19.90 20.15
N ALA A 414 -36.01 -21.02 20.10
CA ALA A 414 -37.31 -21.20 20.76
C ALA A 414 -37.23 -21.21 22.30
N THR A 415 -36.06 -21.48 22.87
CA THR A 415 -35.84 -21.51 24.34
C THR A 415 -35.31 -20.19 24.88
N LEU A 416 -34.87 -19.29 24.01
CA LEU A 416 -34.26 -18.02 24.38
C LEU A 416 -35.27 -16.86 24.36
N SER A 417 -35.07 -15.90 25.27
CA SER A 417 -35.82 -14.64 25.22
C SER A 417 -35.48 -13.87 23.94
N ALA A 418 -36.50 -13.29 23.28
CA ALA A 418 -36.34 -12.49 22.08
C ALA A 418 -35.36 -11.30 22.23
N LYS A 419 -35.17 -10.81 23.46
CA LYS A 419 -34.30 -9.66 23.75
C LYS A 419 -32.84 -10.04 24.05
N SER A 420 -32.52 -11.34 24.17
CA SER A 420 -31.17 -11.78 24.56
C SER A 420 -30.15 -11.50 23.44
N ASP A 421 -28.91 -11.18 23.80
CA ASP A 421 -27.85 -10.97 22.81
C ASP A 421 -27.47 -12.27 22.09
N THR A 422 -27.63 -13.42 22.75
CA THR A 422 -27.50 -14.74 22.13
C THR A 422 -28.54 -14.94 21.02
N THR A 423 -29.78 -14.52 21.23
CA THR A 423 -30.84 -14.53 20.21
C THR A 423 -30.42 -13.71 19.00
N LYS A 424 -29.90 -12.49 19.20
CA LYS A 424 -29.41 -11.62 18.12
C LYS A 424 -28.25 -12.27 17.34
N ALA A 425 -27.33 -12.93 18.04
CA ALA A 425 -26.21 -13.63 17.41
C ALA A 425 -26.65 -14.83 16.56
N ILE A 426 -27.61 -15.63 17.04
CA ILE A 426 -28.19 -16.75 16.29
C ILE A 426 -28.99 -16.22 15.08
N GLN A 427 -29.85 -15.23 15.29
CA GLN A 427 -30.63 -14.61 14.21
C GLN A 427 -29.75 -14.00 13.12
N TYR A 428 -28.60 -13.42 13.47
CA TYR A 428 -27.65 -12.94 12.47
C TYR A 428 -27.27 -14.02 11.47
N SER A 429 -27.00 -15.24 11.96
CA SER A 429 -26.63 -16.40 11.14
C SER A 429 -27.83 -16.93 10.37
N LEU A 430 -28.98 -17.14 11.03
CA LEU A 430 -30.18 -17.67 10.38
C LEU A 430 -30.72 -16.75 9.27
N ASN A 431 -30.72 -15.43 9.49
CA ASN A 431 -31.16 -14.46 8.49
C ASN A 431 -30.27 -14.44 7.23
N ARG A 432 -29.05 -14.98 7.32
CA ARG A 432 -28.07 -15.06 6.23
C ARG A 432 -27.76 -16.49 5.81
N TRP A 433 -28.56 -17.44 6.28
CA TRP A 433 -28.29 -18.86 6.07
C TRP A 433 -28.04 -19.22 4.61
N PRO A 434 -28.86 -18.74 3.63
CA PRO A 434 -28.63 -19.03 2.22
C PRO A 434 -27.27 -18.56 1.71
N ALA A 435 -26.79 -17.39 2.16
CA ALA A 435 -25.48 -16.86 1.79
C ALA A 435 -24.33 -17.56 2.54
N LEU A 436 -24.55 -17.96 3.80
CA LEU A 436 -23.56 -18.67 4.63
C LEU A 436 -23.30 -20.10 4.16
N VAL A 437 -24.26 -20.77 3.51
CA VAL A 437 -24.06 -22.14 2.99
C VAL A 437 -23.64 -22.17 1.52
N ARG A 438 -23.72 -21.03 0.81
CA ARG A 438 -23.41 -20.97 -0.63
C ARG A 438 -21.98 -21.38 -0.97
N TYR A 439 -21.02 -21.18 -0.07
CA TYR A 439 -19.64 -21.64 -0.28
C TYR A 439 -19.51 -23.16 -0.48
N CYS A 440 -20.48 -23.95 0.00
CA CYS A 440 -20.53 -25.39 -0.25
C CYS A 440 -20.85 -25.74 -1.71
N GLY A 441 -21.51 -24.83 -2.44
CA GLY A 441 -21.93 -25.02 -3.82
C GLY A 441 -20.84 -24.76 -4.85
N ASP A 442 -19.88 -23.88 -4.55
CA ASP A 442 -18.79 -23.48 -5.44
C ASP A 442 -17.43 -23.59 -4.71
N GLY A 443 -16.53 -24.45 -5.22
CA GLY A 443 -15.23 -24.68 -4.60
C GLY A 443 -14.23 -23.53 -4.71
N ARG A 444 -14.54 -22.48 -5.47
CA ARG A 444 -13.75 -21.23 -5.48
C ARG A 444 -14.03 -20.38 -4.25
N ALA A 445 -15.27 -20.44 -3.73
CA ALA A 445 -15.69 -19.67 -2.57
C ALA A 445 -14.93 -20.10 -1.30
N GLU A 446 -14.69 -19.13 -0.43
CA GLU A 446 -14.10 -19.35 0.89
C GLU A 446 -15.19 -19.40 1.96
N ILE A 447 -14.90 -20.00 3.12
CA ILE A 447 -15.82 -19.99 4.26
C ILE A 447 -15.90 -18.60 4.92
N ASP A 448 -14.86 -17.77 4.78
CA ASP A 448 -14.76 -16.43 5.37
C ASP A 448 -14.06 -15.39 4.48
N ASN A 449 -14.21 -14.13 4.86
CA ASN A 449 -13.69 -12.98 4.13
C ASN A 449 -12.30 -12.52 4.61
N LEU A 450 -11.54 -13.41 5.26
CA LEU A 450 -10.26 -13.04 5.89
C LEU A 450 -9.22 -12.52 4.87
N ILE A 451 -9.36 -12.90 3.59
CA ILE A 451 -8.52 -12.40 2.49
C ILE A 451 -8.63 -10.87 2.36
N ALA A 452 -9.85 -10.30 2.38
CA ALA A 452 -10.04 -8.85 2.35
C ALA A 452 -9.57 -8.18 3.65
N GLU A 453 -9.89 -8.77 4.81
CA GLU A 453 -9.44 -8.25 6.11
C GLU A 453 -7.90 -8.14 6.20
N ARG A 454 -7.17 -9.16 5.69
CA ARG A 454 -5.70 -9.14 5.61
C ARG A 454 -5.19 -8.03 4.72
N ALA A 455 -5.83 -7.79 3.57
CA ALA A 455 -5.45 -6.69 2.68
C ALA A 455 -5.63 -5.31 3.33
N LEU A 456 -6.64 -5.14 4.19
CA LEU A 456 -6.87 -3.90 4.95
C LEU A 456 -5.85 -3.67 6.08
N ARG A 457 -5.12 -4.70 6.53
CA ARG A 457 -4.19 -4.58 7.68
C ARG A 457 -3.12 -3.51 7.47
N GLY A 458 -2.58 -3.41 6.25
CA GLY A 458 -1.61 -2.36 5.91
C GLY A 458 -2.20 -0.94 6.04
N VAL A 459 -3.46 -0.76 5.64
CA VAL A 459 -4.17 0.52 5.78
C VAL A 459 -4.39 0.84 7.26
N ALA A 460 -4.78 -0.15 8.07
CA ALA A 460 -5.03 0.02 9.50
C ALA A 460 -3.77 0.47 10.27
N LEU A 461 -2.61 -0.11 9.96
CA LEU A 461 -1.32 0.31 10.52
C LEU A 461 -0.94 1.74 10.06
N GLY A 462 -1.11 2.02 8.76
CA GLY A 462 -0.86 3.35 8.22
C GLY A 462 -1.69 4.45 8.89
N ARG A 463 -2.98 4.21 9.12
CA ARG A 463 -3.89 5.15 9.79
C ARG A 463 -3.41 5.55 11.19
N ARG A 464 -2.73 4.66 11.91
CA ARG A 464 -2.13 4.97 13.23
C ARG A 464 -0.95 5.96 13.10
N ASN A 465 -0.24 5.96 11.97
CA ASN A 465 1.01 6.71 11.79
C ASN A 465 0.87 8.06 11.07
N PHE A 466 -0.06 8.22 10.11
CA PHE A 466 -0.25 9.48 9.38
C PHE A 466 -1.53 10.25 9.70
N MET A 467 -2.30 9.83 10.72
CA MET A 467 -3.50 10.45 11.32
C MET A 467 -4.72 10.68 10.40
N PHE A 468 -4.55 11.19 9.18
CA PHE A 468 -5.62 11.46 8.22
C PHE A 468 -5.11 11.59 6.78
N ALA A 469 -6.01 11.51 5.81
CA ALA A 469 -5.79 12.01 4.45
C ALA A 469 -6.02 13.52 4.40
N GLY A 470 -5.18 14.23 3.64
CA GLY A 470 -5.25 15.70 3.56
C GLY A 470 -6.48 16.25 2.83
N SER A 471 -7.11 15.43 1.99
CA SER A 471 -8.31 15.74 1.22
C SER A 471 -8.88 14.44 0.64
N ASP A 472 -10.05 14.50 -0.02
CA ASP A 472 -10.61 13.36 -0.75
C ASP A 472 -9.66 12.87 -1.84
N ALA A 473 -9.05 13.78 -2.61
CA ALA A 473 -8.00 13.45 -3.57
C ALA A 473 -6.79 12.78 -2.89
N GLY A 474 -6.47 13.16 -1.65
CA GLY A 474 -5.46 12.46 -0.84
C GLY A 474 -5.85 11.02 -0.51
N GLY A 475 -7.13 10.75 -0.27
CA GLY A 475 -7.69 9.41 -0.10
C GLY A 475 -7.61 8.57 -1.38
N GLU A 476 -7.96 9.15 -2.53
CA GLU A 476 -7.85 8.51 -3.84
C GLU A 476 -6.40 8.13 -4.17
N ARG A 477 -5.45 9.03 -3.92
CA ARG A 477 -4.01 8.75 -4.09
C ARG A 477 -3.55 7.61 -3.19
N ALA A 478 -4.02 7.56 -1.95
CA ALA A 478 -3.71 6.46 -1.05
C ALA A 478 -4.27 5.13 -1.58
N ALA A 479 -5.51 5.11 -2.06
CA ALA A 479 -6.12 3.93 -2.67
C ALA A 479 -5.33 3.41 -3.88
N ALA A 480 -4.90 4.32 -4.77
CA ALA A 480 -4.06 3.99 -5.92
C ALA A 480 -2.74 3.31 -5.49
N MET A 481 -2.03 3.89 -4.51
CA MET A 481 -0.76 3.33 -4.03
C MET A 481 -0.95 2.00 -3.30
N TYR A 482 -1.98 1.86 -2.45
CA TYR A 482 -2.30 0.59 -1.80
C TYR A 482 -2.66 -0.51 -2.80
N SER A 483 -3.27 -0.18 -3.94
CA SER A 483 -3.57 -1.15 -5.00
C SER A 483 -2.30 -1.72 -5.64
N LEU A 484 -1.36 -0.85 -6.02
CA LEU A 484 -0.09 -1.26 -6.63
C LEU A 484 0.78 -2.04 -5.65
N ILE A 485 0.96 -1.50 -4.43
CA ILE A 485 1.79 -2.11 -3.38
C ILE A 485 1.18 -3.42 -2.91
N GLY A 486 -0.12 -3.44 -2.64
CA GLY A 486 -0.83 -4.64 -2.20
C GLY A 486 -0.73 -5.75 -3.24
N THR A 487 -0.93 -5.44 -4.52
CA THR A 487 -0.82 -6.42 -5.60
C THR A 487 0.62 -6.92 -5.76
N ALA A 488 1.63 -6.04 -5.68
CA ALA A 488 3.04 -6.45 -5.69
C ALA A 488 3.36 -7.44 -4.55
N ARG A 489 2.94 -7.13 -3.32
CA ARG A 489 3.14 -8.01 -2.15
C ARG A 489 2.44 -9.34 -2.30
N LEU A 490 1.20 -9.36 -2.79
CA LEU A 490 0.45 -10.61 -3.02
C LEU A 490 1.16 -11.54 -4.00
N ASN A 491 1.93 -10.97 -4.95
CA ASN A 491 2.74 -11.66 -5.93
C ASN A 491 4.18 -11.95 -5.46
N GLY A 492 4.51 -11.71 -4.18
CA GLY A 492 5.83 -12.00 -3.63
C GLY A 492 6.94 -11.06 -4.12
N LEU A 493 6.59 -9.83 -4.48
CA LEU A 493 7.56 -8.82 -4.89
C LEU A 493 7.81 -7.80 -3.80
N ASP A 494 9.05 -7.34 -3.70
CA ASP A 494 9.38 -6.10 -3.01
C ASP A 494 8.67 -4.92 -3.69
N PRO A 495 7.77 -4.20 -2.99
CA PRO A 495 7.04 -3.08 -3.58
C PRO A 495 7.95 -1.95 -4.03
N GLU A 496 9.07 -1.70 -3.35
CA GLU A 496 9.98 -0.61 -3.71
C GLU A 496 10.68 -0.91 -5.04
N ALA A 497 11.26 -2.10 -5.19
CA ALA A 497 11.86 -2.54 -6.45
C ALA A 497 10.85 -2.58 -7.61
N TYR A 498 9.63 -3.08 -7.38
CA TYR A 498 8.57 -3.08 -8.39
C TYR A 498 8.20 -1.66 -8.83
N LEU A 499 7.96 -0.75 -7.88
CA LEU A 499 7.64 0.64 -8.19
C LEU A 499 8.79 1.33 -8.93
N ALA A 500 10.04 1.12 -8.52
CA ALA A 500 11.20 1.68 -9.21
C ALA A 500 11.25 1.24 -10.69
N TYR A 501 11.04 -0.06 -10.95
CA TYR A 501 11.00 -0.61 -12.31
C TYR A 501 9.89 0.00 -13.16
N VAL A 502 8.68 0.11 -12.61
CA VAL A 502 7.52 0.67 -13.31
C VAL A 502 7.70 2.16 -13.58
N ILE A 503 8.11 2.93 -12.57
CA ILE A 503 8.26 4.39 -12.64
C ILE A 503 9.31 4.78 -13.69
N GLU A 504 10.37 3.98 -13.82
CA GLU A 504 11.40 4.19 -14.84
C GLU A 504 10.88 4.07 -16.28
N ARG A 505 9.84 3.26 -16.52
CA ARG A 505 9.41 2.87 -17.87
C ARG A 505 8.07 3.48 -18.29
N ILE A 506 7.16 3.68 -17.34
CA ILE A 506 5.75 3.93 -17.64
C ILE A 506 5.51 5.19 -18.48
N ALA A 507 6.36 6.22 -18.35
CA ALA A 507 6.24 7.46 -19.12
C ALA A 507 6.42 7.24 -20.63
N ASP A 508 7.27 6.30 -21.03
CA ASP A 508 7.55 5.98 -22.43
C ASP A 508 6.87 4.68 -22.88
N HIS A 509 6.11 4.04 -21.98
CA HIS A 509 5.49 2.75 -22.25
C HIS A 509 4.18 2.92 -23.04
N PRO A 510 3.95 2.14 -24.12
CA PRO A 510 2.72 2.25 -24.89
C PRO A 510 1.48 1.96 -24.03
N ALA A 511 0.50 2.86 -24.05
CA ALA A 511 -0.70 2.76 -23.21
C ALA A 511 -1.50 1.47 -23.46
N ASN A 512 -1.50 0.94 -24.69
CA ASN A 512 -2.15 -0.32 -25.06
C ASN A 512 -1.42 -1.57 -24.56
N ARG A 513 -0.20 -1.43 -24.01
CA ARG A 513 0.62 -2.51 -23.45
C ARG A 513 0.87 -2.32 -21.96
N ILE A 514 0.05 -1.49 -21.28
CA ILE A 514 0.20 -1.21 -19.85
C ILE A 514 0.20 -2.47 -18.98
N ASP A 515 -0.51 -3.52 -19.43
CA ASP A 515 -0.60 -4.79 -18.72
C ASP A 515 0.78 -5.49 -18.62
N GLU A 516 1.75 -5.19 -19.48
CA GLU A 516 3.15 -5.67 -19.38
C GLU A 516 3.84 -5.17 -18.09
N LEU A 517 3.35 -4.07 -17.49
CA LEU A 517 3.87 -3.51 -16.25
C LEU A 517 3.16 -4.03 -14.99
N LEU A 518 2.23 -4.99 -15.12
CA LEU A 518 1.57 -5.62 -13.96
C LEU A 518 2.57 -6.46 -13.14
N PRO A 519 2.37 -6.63 -11.82
CA PRO A 519 3.36 -7.26 -10.94
C PRO A 519 3.87 -8.63 -11.43
N TRP A 520 2.98 -9.52 -11.84
CA TRP A 520 3.36 -10.86 -12.32
C TRP A 520 4.13 -10.85 -13.65
N ASN A 521 3.96 -9.82 -14.48
CA ASN A 521 4.72 -9.65 -15.72
C ASN A 521 6.09 -8.99 -15.48
N VAL A 522 6.20 -8.17 -14.44
CA VAL A 522 7.46 -7.53 -14.02
C VAL A 522 8.34 -8.49 -13.21
N ALA A 523 7.76 -9.43 -12.47
CA ALA A 523 8.47 -10.38 -11.60
C ALA A 523 9.71 -11.07 -12.23
N PRO A 524 9.70 -11.50 -13.51
CA PRO A 524 10.87 -12.11 -14.15
C PRO A 524 12.03 -11.14 -14.38
N HIS A 525 11.75 -9.83 -14.44
CA HIS A 525 12.73 -8.78 -14.76
C HIS A 525 13.39 -8.18 -13.52
N LEU A 526 12.89 -8.49 -12.33
CA LEU A 526 13.44 -8.00 -11.06
C LEU A 526 14.58 -8.89 -10.55
N PRO A 527 15.59 -8.31 -9.86
CA PRO A 527 16.69 -9.08 -9.28
C PRO A 527 16.17 -10.08 -8.24
N ALA A 528 16.92 -11.14 -7.98
CA ALA A 528 16.52 -12.18 -7.02
C ALA A 528 16.23 -11.61 -5.61
N ALA A 529 16.97 -10.59 -5.17
CA ALA A 529 16.77 -9.92 -3.89
C ALA A 529 15.41 -9.19 -3.79
N ALA A 530 14.80 -8.81 -4.93
CA ALA A 530 13.48 -8.19 -4.98
C ALA A 530 12.32 -9.19 -4.97
N LYS A 531 12.63 -10.50 -4.98
CA LYS A 531 11.64 -11.57 -4.77
C LYS A 531 11.56 -11.84 -3.28
N ALA A 532 10.52 -11.32 -2.65
CA ALA A 532 10.27 -11.55 -1.23
C ALA A 532 9.49 -12.85 -1.05
N THR A 533 9.80 -13.60 0.01
CA THR A 533 8.90 -14.69 0.44
C THR A 533 7.53 -14.09 0.71
N PRO A 534 6.45 -14.55 0.04
CA PRO A 534 5.13 -13.98 0.26
C PRO A 534 4.77 -14.09 1.74
N ILE A 535 4.56 -12.95 2.40
CA ILE A 535 4.00 -12.94 3.76
C ILE A 535 2.56 -13.45 3.62
N ARG A 536 2.30 -14.70 4.00
CA ARG A 536 0.99 -15.37 3.91
C ARG A 536 -0.02 -14.86 4.93
#